data_AF-A0A9W6H9Z4-F1
#
_entry.id   AF-A0A9W6H9Z4-F1
#
_cell.length_a   1.000
_cell.length_b   1.000
_cell.length_c   1.000
_cell.angle_alpha   90.00
_cell.angle_beta   90.00
_cell.angle_gamma   90.00
#
_symmetry.space_group_name_H-M   'P 1'
#
loop_
_entity.id
_entity.type
_entity.pdbx_description
1 polymer ?
#
loop_
_entity_poly.entity_id
_entity_poly.type
_entity_poly.pdbx_seq_one_letter_code
_entity_poly.pdbx_strand_id
1 'polypeptide(L)'
;MSEHRRGPARSEVARVAILEATARQFATRGYDHLTMEGIAADAKVGKQTIYRWWSSKGALVADCLIEGLLLPDDLNPPDTGDLRADLTDWLGSILAIAQHPGGEALMRSLISAAAENEDVGRRLHESLGASSSLIVRLQAGVDAGQLPAGAPLTEIGEALVGAVILRAISRVPAEEATTARLVQAVLPAG
;
A
#
# COMPACT_ATOMS: atom_id res chain seq x y z
N MET A 1 22.06 32.46 -28.93
CA MET A 1 20.72 31.94 -29.22
C MET A 1 20.47 30.72 -28.36
N SER A 2 19.57 30.89 -27.38
CA SER A 2 18.81 29.92 -26.57
C SER A 2 19.49 28.64 -26.07
N GLU A 3 20.10 28.75 -24.89
CA GLU A 3 20.33 27.62 -23.98
C GLU A 3 19.24 27.66 -22.89
N HIS A 4 18.07 27.09 -23.17
CA HIS A 4 17.00 27.00 -22.18
C HIS A 4 17.25 25.80 -21.26
N ARG A 5 17.86 26.05 -20.09
CA ARG A 5 17.82 25.12 -18.94
C ARG A 5 16.35 24.86 -18.56
N ARG A 6 15.75 23.84 -19.15
CA ARG A 6 14.49 23.21 -18.71
C ARG A 6 14.75 22.53 -17.35
N GLY A 7 14.65 23.30 -16.26
CA GLY A 7 15.18 22.91 -14.94
C GLY A 7 14.37 21.90 -14.11
N PRO A 8 14.91 21.49 -12.94
CA PRO A 8 14.34 20.49 -12.01
C PRO A 8 12.89 20.76 -11.58
N ALA A 9 12.53 22.02 -11.37
CA ALA A 9 11.18 22.41 -10.95
C ALA A 9 10.08 22.00 -11.95
N ARG A 10 10.36 22.05 -13.27
CA ARG A 10 9.40 21.61 -14.29
C ARG A 10 9.28 20.07 -14.33
N SER A 11 10.33 19.37 -13.93
CA SER A 11 10.32 17.91 -13.82
C SER A 11 9.45 17.47 -12.64
N GLU A 12 9.56 18.16 -11.50
CA GLU A 12 8.76 17.86 -10.31
C GLU A 12 7.26 18.15 -10.52
N VAL A 13 6.92 19.29 -11.14
CA VAL A 13 5.52 19.60 -11.50
C VAL A 13 4.91 18.50 -12.38
N ALA A 14 5.69 17.96 -13.32
CA ALA A 14 5.23 16.84 -14.15
C ALA A 14 5.07 15.55 -13.32
N ARG A 15 6.00 15.25 -12.40
CA ARG A 15 5.92 14.10 -11.50
C ARG A 15 4.63 14.14 -10.68
N VAL A 16 4.35 15.26 -10.01
CA VAL A 16 3.15 15.46 -9.20
C VAL A 16 1.88 15.32 -10.05
N ALA A 17 1.82 15.96 -11.23
CA ALA A 17 0.66 15.85 -12.11
C ALA A 17 0.37 14.40 -12.56
N ILE A 18 1.41 13.58 -12.74
CA ILE A 18 1.28 12.16 -13.09
C ILE A 18 0.73 11.36 -11.91
N LEU A 19 1.23 11.59 -10.69
CA LEU A 19 0.74 10.93 -9.48
C LEU A 19 -0.74 11.26 -9.23
N GLU A 20 -1.11 12.53 -9.31
CA GLU A 20 -2.50 12.95 -9.14
C GLU A 20 -3.44 12.39 -10.21
N ALA A 21 -3.02 12.37 -11.48
CA ALA A 21 -3.80 11.76 -12.56
C ALA A 21 -3.99 10.25 -12.33
N THR A 22 -2.93 9.57 -11.87
CA THR A 22 -3.00 8.15 -11.52
C THR A 22 -4.00 7.92 -10.39
N ALA A 23 -3.92 8.70 -9.31
CA ALA A 23 -4.83 8.58 -8.17
C ALA A 23 -6.30 8.84 -8.57
N ARG A 24 -6.58 9.89 -9.35
CA ARG A 24 -7.94 10.17 -9.85
C ARG A 24 -8.50 9.02 -10.69
N GLN A 25 -7.71 8.49 -11.61
CA GLN A 25 -8.15 7.38 -12.46
C GLN A 25 -8.33 6.10 -11.66
N PHE A 26 -7.44 5.83 -10.70
CA PHE A 26 -7.54 4.69 -9.80
C PHE A 26 -8.85 4.75 -8.99
N ALA A 27 -9.14 5.89 -8.36
CA ALA A 27 -10.35 6.07 -7.57
C ALA A 27 -11.64 5.92 -8.40
N THR A 28 -11.60 6.34 -9.68
CA THR A 28 -12.80 6.31 -10.55
C THR A 28 -13.02 4.97 -11.22
N ARG A 29 -11.95 4.25 -11.60
CA ARG A 29 -12.01 3.10 -12.51
C ARG A 29 -11.33 1.85 -11.96
N GLY A 30 -10.61 1.94 -10.86
CA GLY A 30 -9.81 0.85 -10.31
C GLY A 30 -8.55 0.53 -11.13
N TYR A 31 -7.76 -0.37 -10.58
CA TYR A 31 -6.43 -0.73 -11.11
C TYR A 31 -6.45 -1.33 -12.52
N ASP A 32 -7.44 -2.17 -12.83
CA ASP A 32 -7.52 -2.90 -14.10
C ASP A 32 -7.70 -1.99 -15.31
N HIS A 33 -8.36 -0.85 -15.11
CA HIS A 33 -8.62 0.14 -16.15
C HIS A 33 -7.57 1.24 -16.25
N LEU A 34 -6.52 1.21 -15.40
CA LEU A 34 -5.39 2.12 -15.52
C LEU A 34 -4.50 1.74 -16.70
N THR A 35 -4.17 2.76 -17.51
CA THR A 35 -3.25 2.66 -18.66
C THR A 35 -2.25 3.81 -18.63
N MET A 36 -1.01 3.56 -19.08
CA MET A 36 0.02 4.61 -19.13
C MET A 36 -0.36 5.71 -20.13
N GLU A 37 -1.04 5.34 -21.21
CA GLU A 37 -1.67 6.23 -22.19
C GLU A 37 -2.68 7.18 -21.53
N GLY A 38 -3.62 6.61 -20.78
CA GLY A 38 -4.68 7.36 -20.12
C GLY A 38 -4.13 8.31 -19.07
N ILE A 39 -3.15 7.86 -18.28
CA ILE A 39 -2.47 8.69 -17.29
C ILE A 39 -1.73 9.84 -17.97
N ALA A 40 -0.98 9.57 -19.05
CA ALA A 40 -0.26 10.61 -19.79
C ALA A 40 -1.19 11.68 -20.35
N ALA A 41 -2.32 11.27 -20.93
CA ALA A 41 -3.32 12.17 -21.47
C ALA A 41 -3.94 13.08 -20.39
N ASP A 42 -4.30 12.51 -19.25
CA ASP A 42 -4.89 13.24 -18.11
C ASP A 42 -3.89 14.20 -17.46
N ALA A 43 -2.65 13.73 -17.24
CA ALA A 43 -1.55 14.56 -16.73
C ALA A 43 -1.02 15.58 -17.76
N LYS A 44 -1.49 15.56 -19.01
CA LYS A 44 -1.05 16.42 -20.12
C LYS A 44 0.47 16.34 -20.37
N VAL A 45 1.03 15.15 -20.29
CA VAL A 45 2.45 14.86 -20.54
C VAL A 45 2.61 13.82 -21.65
N GLY A 46 3.80 13.75 -22.25
CA GLY A 46 4.13 12.63 -23.14
C GLY A 46 4.49 11.37 -22.36
N LYS A 47 4.21 10.16 -22.89
CA LYS A 47 4.56 8.88 -22.25
C LYS A 47 6.03 8.79 -21.84
N GLN A 48 6.95 9.29 -22.67
CA GLN A 48 8.39 9.31 -22.35
C GLN A 48 8.69 10.09 -21.06
N THR A 49 7.84 11.05 -20.68
CA THR A 49 7.97 11.76 -19.42
C THR A 49 7.64 10.86 -18.24
N ILE A 50 6.62 10.00 -18.36
CA ILE A 50 6.27 9.02 -17.32
C ILE A 50 7.39 7.97 -17.19
N TYR A 51 7.81 7.38 -18.30
CA TYR A 51 8.82 6.32 -18.29
C TYR A 51 10.22 6.77 -17.84
N ARG A 52 10.48 8.09 -17.78
CA ARG A 52 11.70 8.61 -17.17
C ARG A 52 11.75 8.38 -15.66
N TRP A 53 10.58 8.31 -15.01
CA TRP A 53 10.44 8.18 -13.56
C TRP A 53 10.02 6.77 -13.14
N TRP A 54 9.10 6.15 -13.90
CA TRP A 54 8.54 4.84 -13.55
C TRP A 54 8.69 3.85 -14.69
N SER A 55 9.39 2.74 -14.43
CA SER A 55 9.64 1.68 -15.40
C SER A 55 8.38 0.90 -15.78
N SER A 56 7.37 0.88 -14.90
CA SER A 56 6.13 0.12 -15.09
C SER A 56 4.92 0.81 -14.46
N LYS A 57 3.72 0.37 -14.85
CA LYS A 57 2.46 0.79 -14.20
C LYS A 57 2.49 0.48 -12.69
N GLY A 58 3.05 -0.67 -12.33
CA GLY A 58 3.20 -1.09 -10.93
C GLY A 58 4.10 -0.16 -10.12
N ALA A 59 5.24 0.28 -10.69
CA ALA A 59 6.14 1.22 -10.02
C ALA A 59 5.47 2.59 -9.78
N LEU A 60 4.69 3.08 -10.75
CA LEU A 60 3.94 4.33 -10.60
C LEU A 60 2.84 4.22 -9.52
N VAL A 61 2.11 3.10 -9.53
CA VAL A 61 1.05 2.84 -8.54
C VAL A 61 1.64 2.61 -7.14
N ALA A 62 2.82 1.97 -7.03
CA ALA A 62 3.55 1.85 -5.77
C ALA A 62 3.91 3.23 -5.21
N ASP A 63 4.41 4.14 -6.04
CA ASP A 63 4.68 5.52 -5.62
C ASP A 63 3.40 6.23 -5.14
N CYS A 64 2.29 6.10 -5.85
CA CYS A 64 1.02 6.69 -5.41
C CYS A 64 0.56 6.11 -4.06
N LEU A 65 0.78 4.81 -3.83
CA LEU A 65 0.47 4.16 -2.55
C LEU A 65 1.35 4.71 -1.42
N ILE A 66 2.66 4.81 -1.65
CA ILE A 66 3.65 5.31 -0.69
C ILE A 66 3.37 6.77 -0.31
N GLU A 67 2.92 7.58 -1.28
CA GLU A 67 2.57 9.00 -1.08
C GLU A 67 1.14 9.17 -0.49
N GLY A 68 0.46 8.07 -0.13
CA GLY A 68 -0.87 8.11 0.50
C GLY A 68 -2.02 8.54 -0.42
N LEU A 69 -1.85 8.39 -1.74
CA LEU A 69 -2.81 8.91 -2.73
C LEU A 69 -3.86 7.89 -3.19
N LEU A 70 -3.68 6.61 -2.90
CA LEU A 70 -4.54 5.54 -3.43
C LEU A 70 -5.52 4.95 -2.42
N LEU A 71 -5.11 4.88 -1.16
CA LEU A 71 -5.88 4.21 -0.12
C LEU A 71 -6.51 5.27 0.79
N PRO A 72 -7.81 5.17 1.08
CA PRO A 72 -8.46 6.05 2.03
C PRO A 72 -7.96 5.80 3.46
N ASP A 73 -8.03 6.85 4.30
CA ASP A 73 -7.64 6.79 5.72
C ASP A 73 -8.48 5.81 6.55
N ASP A 74 -9.62 5.36 6.03
CA ASP A 74 -10.49 4.36 6.66
C ASP A 74 -9.92 2.94 6.64
N LEU A 75 -8.81 2.71 5.92
CA LEU A 75 -8.05 1.46 5.95
C LEU A 75 -7.04 1.38 7.10
N ASN A 76 -6.99 2.40 7.96
CA ASN A 76 -6.22 2.36 9.19
C ASN A 76 -6.92 1.46 10.23
N PRO A 77 -6.18 0.74 11.10
CA PRO A 77 -6.82 -0.02 12.17
C PRO A 77 -7.64 0.90 13.07
N PRO A 78 -8.86 0.49 13.47
CA PRO A 78 -9.67 1.26 14.39
C PRO A 78 -9.02 1.27 15.79
N ASP A 79 -9.44 2.24 16.62
CA ASP A 79 -9.03 2.33 18.02
C ASP A 79 -10.28 2.37 18.90
N THR A 80 -10.94 1.21 19.04
CA THR A 80 -12.17 1.07 19.83
C THR A 80 -11.90 0.77 21.31
N GLY A 81 -10.63 0.51 21.66
CA GLY A 81 -10.20 0.10 22.98
C GLY A 81 -9.93 -1.41 23.12
N ASP A 82 -10.26 -2.24 22.12
CA ASP A 82 -9.88 -3.66 22.06
C ASP A 82 -8.97 -3.90 20.85
N LEU A 83 -7.66 -3.98 21.11
CA LEU A 83 -6.65 -4.18 20.06
C LEU A 83 -6.89 -5.46 19.26
N ARG A 84 -7.33 -6.54 19.91
CA ARG A 84 -7.50 -7.83 19.22
C ARG A 84 -8.69 -7.75 18.27
N ALA A 85 -9.80 -7.16 18.71
CA ALA A 85 -10.96 -6.92 17.85
C ALA A 85 -10.59 -5.97 16.70
N ASP A 86 -9.92 -4.86 17.02
CA ASP A 86 -9.52 -3.84 16.05
C ASP A 86 -8.62 -4.41 14.94
N LEU A 87 -7.60 -5.20 15.30
CA LEU A 87 -6.73 -5.85 14.32
C LEU A 87 -7.45 -6.93 13.51
N THR A 88 -8.44 -7.60 14.10
CA THR A 88 -9.24 -8.62 13.41
C THR A 88 -10.11 -7.99 12.34
N ASP A 89 -10.79 -6.91 12.67
CA ASP A 89 -11.66 -6.15 11.76
C ASP A 89 -10.86 -5.47 10.65
N TRP A 90 -9.72 -4.87 11.02
CA TRP A 90 -8.78 -4.30 10.09
C TRP A 90 -8.26 -5.35 9.09
N LEU A 91 -7.74 -6.48 9.58
CA LEU A 91 -7.19 -7.53 8.72
C LEU A 91 -8.27 -8.12 7.79
N GLY A 92 -9.51 -8.25 8.29
CA GLY A 92 -10.65 -8.68 7.47
C GLY A 92 -10.96 -7.72 6.32
N SER A 93 -10.95 -6.42 6.61
CA SER A 93 -11.17 -5.38 5.61
C SER A 93 -10.08 -5.38 4.53
N ILE A 94 -8.81 -5.48 4.95
CA ILE A 94 -7.67 -5.55 4.02
C ILE A 94 -7.74 -6.83 3.15
N LEU A 95 -8.06 -7.99 3.74
CA LEU A 95 -8.20 -9.23 2.99
C LEU A 95 -9.36 -9.18 1.99
N ALA A 96 -10.50 -8.60 2.37
CA ALA A 96 -11.64 -8.45 1.47
C ALA A 96 -11.28 -7.60 0.24
N ILE A 97 -10.52 -6.50 0.44
CA ILE A 97 -10.02 -5.66 -0.65
C ILE A 97 -9.04 -6.44 -1.53
N ALA A 98 -8.07 -7.14 -0.92
CA ALA A 98 -7.05 -7.90 -1.65
C ALA A 98 -7.63 -9.09 -2.44
N GLN A 99 -8.79 -9.63 -2.03
CA GLN A 99 -9.49 -10.73 -2.70
C GLN A 99 -10.47 -10.26 -3.79
N HIS A 100 -10.81 -8.97 -3.83
CA HIS A 100 -11.59 -8.41 -4.94
C HIS A 100 -10.74 -8.39 -6.23
N PRO A 101 -11.28 -8.69 -7.43
CA PRO A 101 -10.49 -8.82 -8.66
C PRO A 101 -9.51 -7.66 -8.94
N GLY A 102 -9.97 -6.42 -8.76
CA GLY A 102 -9.12 -5.23 -8.95
C GLY A 102 -8.04 -5.06 -7.86
N GLY A 103 -8.31 -5.48 -6.62
CA GLY A 103 -7.32 -5.49 -5.54
C GLY A 103 -6.29 -6.60 -5.72
N GLU A 104 -6.71 -7.78 -6.19
CA GLU A 104 -5.81 -8.88 -6.53
C GLU A 104 -4.83 -8.46 -7.64
N ALA A 105 -5.33 -7.80 -8.68
CA ALA A 105 -4.52 -7.29 -9.78
C ALA A 105 -3.53 -6.20 -9.34
N LEU A 106 -3.96 -5.30 -8.44
CA LEU A 106 -3.10 -4.30 -7.81
C LEU A 106 -1.96 -4.99 -7.04
N MET A 107 -2.29 -5.91 -6.13
CA MET A 107 -1.31 -6.61 -5.30
C MET A 107 -0.26 -7.34 -6.14
N ARG A 108 -0.68 -8.10 -7.15
CA ARG A 108 0.25 -8.78 -8.06
C ARG A 108 1.19 -7.80 -8.76
N SER A 109 0.68 -6.63 -9.15
CA SER A 109 1.52 -5.63 -9.80
C SER A 109 2.51 -4.98 -8.87
N LEU A 110 2.14 -4.73 -7.62
CA LEU A 110 3.06 -4.19 -6.61
C LEU A 110 4.19 -5.20 -6.32
N ILE A 111 3.83 -6.48 -6.19
CA ILE A 111 4.81 -7.57 -6.00
C ILE A 111 5.76 -7.66 -7.21
N SER A 112 5.24 -7.62 -8.44
CA SER A 112 6.07 -7.63 -9.65
C SER A 112 7.02 -6.43 -9.69
N ALA A 113 6.51 -5.23 -9.40
CA ALA A 113 7.32 -4.01 -9.41
C ALA A 113 8.42 -4.04 -8.33
N ALA A 114 8.11 -4.56 -7.15
CA ALA A 114 9.08 -4.76 -6.07
C ALA A 114 10.15 -5.81 -6.43
N ALA A 115 9.76 -6.89 -7.12
CA ALA A 115 10.68 -7.93 -7.57
C ALA A 115 11.60 -7.46 -8.72
N GLU A 116 11.10 -6.58 -9.59
CA GLU A 116 11.85 -5.99 -10.71
C GLU A 116 12.78 -4.85 -10.28
N ASN A 117 12.46 -4.15 -9.19
CA ASN A 117 13.21 -2.98 -8.72
C ASN A 117 13.32 -2.97 -7.19
N GLU A 118 14.54 -3.20 -6.69
CA GLU A 118 14.87 -3.24 -5.26
C GLU A 118 14.49 -1.94 -4.53
N ASP A 119 14.60 -0.77 -5.17
CA ASP A 119 14.23 0.52 -4.56
C ASP A 119 12.71 0.61 -4.32
N VAL A 120 11.91 0.14 -5.27
CA VAL A 120 10.45 0.07 -5.13
C VAL A 120 10.09 -0.88 -3.98
N GLY A 121 10.73 -2.06 -3.93
CA GLY A 121 10.53 -3.02 -2.86
C GLY A 121 10.86 -2.45 -1.48
N ARG A 122 12.01 -1.80 -1.34
CA ARG A 122 12.44 -1.14 -0.10
C ARG A 122 11.46 -0.08 0.35
N ARG A 123 11.04 0.82 -0.55
CA ARG A 123 10.11 1.92 -0.22
C ARG A 123 8.71 1.41 0.14
N LEU A 124 8.23 0.35 -0.52
CA LEU A 124 6.98 -0.32 -0.13
C LEU A 124 7.09 -0.93 1.26
N HIS A 125 8.20 -1.59 1.57
CA HIS A 125 8.44 -2.14 2.90
C HIS A 125 8.49 -1.05 3.99
N GLU A 126 9.18 0.06 3.74
CA GLU A 126 9.25 1.20 4.68
C GLU A 126 7.86 1.82 4.94
N SER A 127 7.06 1.97 3.87
CA SER A 127 5.72 2.57 3.94
C SER A 127 4.68 1.64 4.59
N LEU A 128 4.66 0.35 4.21
CA LEU A 128 3.68 -0.62 4.71
C LEU A 128 4.06 -1.26 6.05
N GLY A 129 5.35 -1.32 6.37
CA GLY A 129 5.88 -1.85 7.62
C GLY A 129 6.06 -0.77 8.67
N ALA A 130 7.22 -0.11 8.65
CA ALA A 130 7.75 0.69 9.77
C ALA A 130 7.01 2.01 10.04
N SER A 131 6.41 2.63 9.02
CA SER A 131 5.73 3.94 9.15
C SER A 131 4.21 3.85 9.02
N SER A 132 3.66 2.63 9.15
CA SER A 132 2.23 2.40 8.96
C SER A 132 1.43 2.80 10.20
N SER A 133 0.17 3.20 9.95
CA SER A 133 -0.85 3.39 11.00
C SER A 133 -1.03 2.16 11.89
N LEU A 134 -0.68 0.97 11.38
CA LEU A 134 -0.66 -0.27 12.15
C LEU A 134 0.36 -0.24 13.29
N ILE A 135 1.57 0.27 13.07
CA ILE A 135 2.57 0.39 14.14
C ILE A 135 2.11 1.38 15.21
N VAL A 136 1.48 2.48 14.80
CA VAL A 136 0.89 3.44 15.74
C VAL A 136 -0.20 2.78 16.59
N ARG A 137 -1.09 1.99 15.96
CA ARG A 137 -2.14 1.26 16.69
C ARG A 137 -1.57 0.23 17.65
N LEU A 138 -0.55 -0.52 17.24
CA LEU A 138 0.13 -1.51 18.06
C LEU A 138 0.81 -0.85 19.28
N GLN A 139 1.45 0.31 19.09
CA GLN A 139 2.04 1.09 20.17
C GLN A 139 0.98 1.56 21.18
N ALA A 140 -0.18 2.04 20.71
CA ALA A 140 -1.29 2.39 21.59
C ALA A 140 -1.78 1.18 22.42
N GLY A 141 -1.71 -0.02 21.85
CA GLY A 141 -1.97 -1.27 22.57
C GLY A 141 -0.96 -1.56 23.68
N VAL A 142 0.33 -1.25 23.47
CA VAL A 142 1.36 -1.32 24.51
C VAL A 142 1.07 -0.31 25.63
N ASP A 143 0.78 0.93 25.26
CA ASP A 143 0.53 2.02 26.22
C ASP A 143 -0.71 1.74 27.08
N ALA A 144 -1.72 1.06 26.51
CA ALA A 144 -2.92 0.60 27.20
C ALA A 144 -2.75 -0.73 27.98
N GLY A 145 -1.55 -1.34 27.99
CA GLY A 145 -1.28 -2.60 28.66
C GLY A 145 -1.90 -3.84 28.01
N GLN A 146 -2.34 -3.74 26.75
CA GLN A 146 -2.89 -4.85 25.97
C GLN A 146 -1.79 -5.66 25.26
N LEU A 147 -0.58 -5.08 25.15
CA LEU A 147 0.63 -5.75 24.69
C LEU A 147 1.78 -5.55 25.71
N PRO A 148 2.71 -6.51 25.82
CA PRO A 148 3.92 -6.33 26.61
C PRO A 148 4.78 -5.15 26.10
N ALA A 149 5.46 -4.45 27.01
CA ALA A 149 6.34 -3.31 26.69
C ALA A 149 7.49 -3.64 25.72
N GLY A 150 7.87 -4.91 25.60
CA GLY A 150 8.89 -5.41 24.67
C GLY A 150 8.31 -6.15 23.46
N ALA A 151 7.02 -5.96 23.14
CA ALA A 151 6.40 -6.62 22.00
C ALA A 151 7.10 -6.22 20.68
N PRO A 152 7.39 -7.18 19.78
CA PRO A 152 8.08 -6.91 18.52
C PRO A 152 7.09 -6.33 17.49
N LEU A 153 6.77 -5.03 17.61
CA LEU A 153 5.67 -4.40 16.88
C LEU A 153 5.86 -4.46 15.36
N THR A 154 7.09 -4.25 14.90
CA THR A 154 7.45 -4.31 13.47
C THR A 154 7.19 -5.70 12.92
N GLU A 155 7.64 -6.75 13.61
CA GLU A 155 7.49 -8.14 13.21
C GLU A 155 6.01 -8.59 13.24
N ILE A 156 5.24 -8.09 14.22
CA ILE A 156 3.78 -8.32 14.26
C ILE A 156 3.13 -7.70 13.02
N GLY A 157 3.47 -6.45 12.69
CA GLY A 157 2.97 -5.76 11.50
C GLY A 157 3.34 -6.49 10.21
N GLU A 158 4.61 -6.86 10.06
CA GLU A 158 5.12 -7.63 8.92
C GLU A 158 4.42 -8.99 8.77
N ALA A 159 4.17 -9.70 9.87
CA ALA A 159 3.47 -10.97 9.83
C ALA A 159 2.02 -10.81 9.34
N LEU A 160 1.32 -9.77 9.78
CA LEU A 160 -0.05 -9.47 9.35
C LEU A 160 -0.09 -9.08 7.86
N VAL A 161 0.76 -8.14 7.44
CA VAL A 161 0.84 -7.71 6.02
C VAL A 161 1.32 -8.85 5.12
N GLY A 162 2.28 -9.64 5.57
CA GLY A 162 2.78 -10.83 4.87
C GLY A 162 1.69 -11.88 4.66
N ALA A 163 0.82 -12.09 5.66
CA ALA A 163 -0.33 -12.98 5.53
C ALA A 163 -1.33 -12.48 4.46
N VAL A 164 -1.56 -11.16 4.38
CA VAL A 164 -2.38 -10.55 3.31
C VAL A 164 -1.75 -10.81 1.93
N ILE A 165 -0.45 -10.53 1.78
CA ILE A 165 0.28 -10.73 0.52
C ILE A 165 0.21 -12.20 0.06
N LEU A 166 0.52 -13.14 0.96
CA LEU A 166 0.51 -14.57 0.64
C LEU A 166 -0.89 -15.04 0.20
N ARG A 167 -1.94 -14.53 0.84
CA ARG A 167 -3.33 -14.84 0.49
C ARG A 167 -3.75 -14.21 -0.84
N ALA A 168 -3.34 -12.99 -1.12
CA ALA A 168 -3.60 -12.32 -2.39
C ALA A 168 -2.98 -13.08 -3.59
N ILE A 169 -1.81 -13.70 -3.40
CA ILE A 169 -1.14 -14.50 -4.45
C ILE A 169 -1.78 -15.88 -4.59
N SER A 170 -2.11 -16.54 -3.47
CA SER A 170 -2.54 -17.94 -3.46
C SER A 170 -4.01 -18.16 -3.85
N ARG A 171 -4.85 -17.10 -3.85
CA ARG A 171 -6.29 -17.17 -4.14
C ARG A 171 -7.07 -18.14 -3.26
N VAL A 172 -6.49 -18.51 -2.11
CA VAL A 172 -7.15 -19.38 -1.14
C VAL A 172 -8.24 -18.57 -0.45
N PRO A 173 -9.53 -18.98 -0.51
CA PRO A 173 -10.59 -18.31 0.21
C PRO A 173 -10.25 -18.18 1.69
N ALA A 174 -10.46 -17.01 2.27
CA ALA A 174 -10.37 -16.87 3.71
C ALA A 174 -11.68 -17.39 4.32
N GLU A 175 -11.59 -18.38 5.20
CA GLU A 175 -12.70 -18.69 6.10
C GLU A 175 -12.92 -17.50 7.04
N GLU A 176 -14.16 -17.30 7.50
CA GLU A 176 -14.53 -16.20 8.40
C GLU A 176 -13.65 -16.13 9.67
N ALA A 177 -13.26 -17.29 10.22
CA ALA A 177 -12.39 -17.37 11.40
C ALA A 177 -10.89 -17.13 11.12
N THR A 178 -10.50 -16.93 9.86
CA THR A 178 -9.09 -16.80 9.46
C THR A 178 -8.41 -15.59 10.07
N THR A 179 -9.08 -14.44 10.05
CA THR A 179 -8.54 -13.16 10.56
C THR A 179 -8.26 -13.27 12.06
N ALA A 180 -9.24 -13.74 12.82
CA ALA A 180 -9.11 -13.95 14.27
C ALA A 180 -7.97 -14.92 14.60
N ARG A 181 -7.83 -16.03 13.86
CA ARG A 181 -6.74 -17.00 14.06
C ARG A 181 -5.36 -16.41 13.73
N LEU A 182 -5.25 -15.61 12.67
CA LEU A 182 -3.99 -14.94 12.31
C LEU A 182 -3.60 -13.91 13.37
N VAL A 183 -4.53 -13.06 13.81
CA VAL A 183 -4.31 -12.10 14.88
C VAL A 183 -3.93 -12.81 16.18
N GLN A 184 -4.60 -13.91 16.51
CA GLN A 184 -4.25 -14.73 17.67
C GLN A 184 -2.86 -15.35 17.59
N ALA A 185 -2.42 -15.76 16.40
CA ALA A 185 -1.11 -16.36 16.21
C ALA A 185 0.04 -15.36 16.35
N VAL A 186 -0.17 -14.09 16.00
CA VAL A 186 0.89 -13.07 16.02
C VAL A 186 0.91 -12.24 17.30
N LEU A 187 -0.22 -12.06 17.99
CA LEU A 187 -0.23 -11.34 19.25
C LEU A 187 0.32 -12.25 20.37
N PRO A 188 1.31 -11.79 21.14
CA PRO A 188 1.81 -12.54 22.28
C PRO A 188 0.67 -12.83 23.27
N ALA A 189 0.74 -13.99 23.93
CA ALA A 189 -0.13 -14.27 25.06
C ALA A 189 0.19 -13.27 26.18
N GLY A 190 -0.84 -12.55 26.65
CA GLY A 190 -0.77 -11.70 27.83
C GLY A 190 -0.67 -12.51 29.11
#